data_AF-A0A3A9Z2T7-F1
#
_entry.id   AF-A0A3A9Z2T7-F1
#
_cell.length_a   1.000
_cell.length_b   1.000
_cell.length_c   1.000
_cell.angle_alpha   90.00
_cell.angle_beta   90.00
_cell.angle_gamma   90.00
#
_symmetry.space_group_name_H-M   'P 1'
#
loop_
_entity.id
_entity.type
_entity.pdbx_description
1 polymer ?
#
loop_
_entity_poly.entity_id
_entity_poly.type
_entity_poly.pdbx_seq_one_letter_code
_entity_poly.pdbx_strand_id
1 'polypeptide(L)'
;MLEDHTAPAARLPVQQTSPQPDPRLVPGGPAAAPPAEAAWPESYPEGYAVVDVETTGLAPGDRIVSAAVYRLTARGEVEDHWYTLVNPERDPGPTWLHGLTAEMLADAPVFAEVAGEFAARLAGRVLVAHNAVFDWTMIAREYARASRTAPVEQRLCTILLAKALGLPLPNHKLESLAAYFGVEQRRAHHALDDARVLAEAFRPSLHRAARQRLPLPLLVCRPITEWSDAPPSGGGRTARWGGWRQPKRRPACPYPNPGRFEAGGRLRQGMRVAFSGDTSVDRELLEDQAFEAGLHVASSVSRLTSLLVTNYPEAATGKVTRARELGTPILDEAAFTQLLRDVAPADPGPAGRGAAAAPPVREV
;
A
#
# COMPACT_ATOMS: atom_id res chain seq x y z
N MET A 1 20.54 -33.59 -65.36
CA MET A 1 21.37 -33.37 -64.15
C MET A 1 20.49 -33.65 -62.95
N LEU A 2 20.88 -34.67 -62.18
CA LEU A 2 20.44 -35.06 -60.84
C LEU A 2 18.95 -35.34 -60.61
N GLU A 3 18.71 -36.64 -60.42
CA GLU A 3 17.50 -37.33 -59.97
C GLU A 3 17.22 -37.03 -58.49
N ASP A 4 15.95 -37.07 -58.08
CA ASP A 4 15.60 -37.92 -56.92
C ASP A 4 14.16 -38.45 -57.03
N HIS A 5 14.04 -39.73 -56.72
CA HIS A 5 12.86 -40.58 -56.82
C HIS A 5 12.15 -40.63 -55.47
N THR A 6 10.82 -40.47 -55.42
CA THR A 6 10.02 -41.28 -54.49
C THR A 6 8.57 -41.44 -54.94
N ALA A 7 8.17 -42.70 -55.12
CA ALA A 7 6.84 -43.18 -55.49
C ALA A 7 5.89 -43.24 -54.26
N PRO A 8 4.56 -43.38 -54.44
CA PRO A 8 3.60 -43.34 -53.35
C PRO A 8 3.44 -44.71 -52.68
N ALA A 9 3.47 -44.77 -51.35
CA ALA A 9 3.25 -45.99 -50.59
C ALA A 9 1.76 -46.23 -50.29
N ALA A 10 1.33 -47.46 -50.55
CA ALA A 10 -0.03 -47.96 -50.42
C ALA A 10 -0.49 -48.08 -48.94
N ARG A 11 -1.80 -47.88 -48.73
CA ARG A 11 -2.49 -48.10 -47.46
C ARG A 11 -2.64 -49.60 -47.18
N LEU A 12 -2.18 -50.04 -46.00
CA LEU A 12 -2.53 -51.34 -45.40
C LEU A 12 -3.53 -51.13 -44.25
N PRO A 13 -4.46 -52.07 -43.99
CA PRO A 13 -5.51 -51.90 -43.00
C PRO A 13 -4.99 -52.23 -41.59
N VAL A 14 -5.18 -51.31 -40.65
CA VAL A 14 -4.93 -51.58 -39.22
C VAL A 14 -6.23 -52.09 -38.59
N GLN A 15 -6.19 -53.33 -38.12
CA GLN A 15 -7.29 -53.97 -37.39
C GLN A 15 -7.51 -53.27 -36.04
N GLN A 16 -8.76 -52.91 -35.75
CA GLN A 16 -9.18 -52.44 -34.45
C GLN A 16 -9.29 -53.62 -33.48
N THR A 17 -8.40 -53.69 -32.50
CA THR A 17 -8.60 -54.52 -31.31
C THR A 17 -8.93 -53.61 -30.14
N SER A 18 -10.21 -53.57 -29.76
CA SER A 18 -10.65 -52.91 -28.53
C SER A 18 -10.17 -53.70 -27.32
N PRO A 19 -9.50 -53.09 -26.32
CA PRO A 19 -9.24 -53.77 -25.06
C PRO A 19 -10.55 -53.90 -24.28
N GLN A 20 -10.90 -55.12 -23.88
CA GLN A 20 -12.00 -55.33 -22.93
C GLN A 20 -11.54 -54.92 -21.52
N PRO A 21 -12.36 -54.17 -20.76
CA PRO A 21 -12.03 -53.78 -19.40
C PRO A 21 -12.17 -54.97 -18.42
N ASP A 22 -11.20 -55.07 -17.52
CA ASP A 22 -11.09 -56.01 -16.40
C ASP A 22 -12.26 -55.83 -15.40
N PRO A 23 -13.03 -56.89 -15.04
CA PRO A 23 -14.25 -56.77 -14.24
C PRO A 23 -14.01 -56.61 -12.72
N ARG A 24 -12.88 -56.04 -12.27
CA ARG A 24 -12.58 -55.88 -10.82
C ARG A 24 -12.28 -54.46 -10.33
N LEU A 25 -12.79 -53.41 -10.99
CA LEU A 25 -12.85 -52.08 -10.37
C LEU A 25 -14.26 -51.76 -9.85
N VAL A 26 -14.36 -51.70 -8.53
CA VAL A 26 -15.52 -51.20 -7.76
C VAL A 26 -15.75 -49.72 -8.11
N PRO A 27 -17.00 -49.24 -8.29
CA PRO A 27 -17.24 -47.86 -8.72
C PRO A 27 -16.85 -46.87 -7.62
N GLY A 28 -16.11 -45.83 -8.03
CA GLY A 28 -15.72 -44.71 -7.19
C GLY A 28 -16.91 -44.05 -6.53
N GLY A 29 -16.76 -43.73 -5.24
CA GLY A 29 -17.70 -42.91 -4.50
C GLY A 29 -17.91 -41.55 -5.18
N PRO A 30 -19.02 -40.86 -4.88
CA PRO A 30 -19.36 -39.60 -5.52
C PRO A 30 -18.19 -38.62 -5.37
N ALA A 31 -17.70 -38.10 -6.50
CA ALA A 31 -16.78 -36.97 -6.50
C ALA A 31 -17.43 -35.87 -5.65
N ALA A 32 -16.73 -35.45 -4.60
CA ALA A 32 -17.18 -34.35 -3.75
C ALA A 32 -17.52 -33.16 -4.65
N ALA A 33 -18.76 -32.69 -4.56
CA ALA A 33 -19.16 -31.47 -5.24
C ALA A 33 -18.16 -30.35 -4.89
N PRO A 34 -17.79 -29.47 -5.84
CA PRO A 34 -16.98 -28.32 -5.53
C PRO A 34 -17.64 -27.59 -4.34
N PRO A 35 -16.87 -27.13 -3.33
CA PRO A 35 -17.46 -26.45 -2.19
C PRO A 35 -18.31 -25.30 -2.73
N ALA A 36 -19.58 -25.27 -2.31
CA ALA A 36 -20.49 -24.20 -2.69
C ALA A 36 -19.79 -22.85 -2.45
N GLU A 37 -19.71 -22.02 -3.49
CA GLU A 37 -19.09 -20.70 -3.40
C GLU A 37 -19.74 -19.98 -2.22
N ALA A 38 -18.95 -19.68 -1.17
CA ALA A 38 -19.48 -19.05 0.02
C ALA A 38 -20.23 -17.78 -0.38
N ALA A 39 -21.48 -17.63 0.08
CA ALA A 39 -22.32 -16.49 -0.28
C ALA A 39 -21.54 -15.18 -0.03
N TRP A 40 -21.50 -14.32 -1.05
CA TRP A 40 -20.82 -13.03 -0.96
C TRP A 40 -21.49 -12.17 0.13
N PRO A 41 -20.75 -11.58 1.08
CA PRO A 41 -21.38 -10.83 2.17
C PRO A 41 -22.15 -9.61 1.66
N GLU A 42 -23.43 -9.49 2.02
CA GLU A 42 -24.29 -8.35 1.64
C GLU A 42 -23.79 -6.99 2.16
N SER A 43 -22.96 -7.01 3.22
CA SER A 43 -22.35 -5.80 3.77
C SER A 43 -21.13 -5.30 2.99
N TYR A 44 -20.68 -6.03 1.97
CA TYR A 44 -19.52 -5.63 1.18
C TYR A 44 -19.92 -4.57 0.13
N PRO A 45 -19.03 -3.61 -0.17
CA PRO A 45 -19.25 -2.62 -1.21
C PRO A 45 -19.55 -3.23 -2.59
N GLU A 46 -20.36 -2.53 -3.38
CA GLU A 46 -20.72 -2.89 -4.76
C GLU A 46 -19.58 -2.62 -5.77
N GLY A 47 -18.55 -1.88 -5.36
CA GLY A 47 -17.41 -1.58 -6.20
C GLY A 47 -16.29 -0.86 -5.47
N TYR A 48 -15.09 -0.99 -6.03
CA TYR A 48 -13.87 -0.43 -5.49
C TYR A 48 -13.17 0.41 -6.55
N ALA A 49 -12.40 1.40 -6.10
CA ALA A 49 -11.46 2.14 -6.90
C ALA A 49 -10.09 1.99 -6.25
N VAL A 50 -9.22 1.17 -6.84
CA VAL A 50 -7.83 1.02 -6.38
C VAL A 50 -7.03 2.20 -6.89
N VAL A 51 -6.41 2.95 -5.99
CA VAL A 51 -5.74 4.21 -6.30
C VAL A 51 -4.30 4.15 -5.80
N ASP A 52 -3.41 4.73 -6.59
CA ASP A 52 -2.07 5.11 -6.15
C ASP A 52 -1.71 6.47 -6.78
N VAL A 53 -0.99 7.31 -6.02
CA VAL A 53 -0.55 8.64 -6.44
C VAL A 53 0.94 8.84 -6.16
N GLU A 54 1.65 9.44 -7.12
CA GLU A 54 2.99 9.97 -6.91
C GLU A 54 2.93 11.47 -6.64
N THR A 55 3.88 12.00 -5.88
CA THR A 55 3.77 13.35 -5.32
C THR A 55 5.10 14.11 -5.29
N THR A 56 5.04 15.44 -5.25
CA THR A 56 6.22 16.32 -5.11
C THR A 56 6.91 16.20 -3.75
N GLY A 57 6.34 15.43 -2.84
CA GLY A 57 6.76 15.34 -1.46
C GLY A 57 5.57 15.01 -0.57
N LEU A 58 5.72 15.28 0.72
CA LEU A 58 4.83 14.75 1.74
C LEU A 58 4.25 15.84 2.67
N ALA A 59 4.69 17.08 2.52
CA ALA A 59 4.23 18.21 3.30
C ALA A 59 2.79 18.61 2.90
N PRO A 60 2.06 19.35 3.77
CA PRO A 60 0.72 19.86 3.45
C PRO A 60 0.61 20.65 2.14
N GLY A 61 1.71 21.29 1.71
CA GLY A 61 1.81 22.04 0.47
C GLY A 61 2.10 21.21 -0.78
N ASP A 62 2.47 19.93 -0.63
CA ASP A 62 2.89 19.10 -1.76
C ASP A 62 1.73 18.70 -2.67
N ARG A 63 2.10 18.36 -3.91
CA ARG A 63 1.19 18.22 -5.06
C ARG A 63 1.25 16.81 -5.62
N ILE A 64 0.17 16.36 -6.25
CA ILE A 64 0.16 15.12 -7.03
C ILE A 64 0.91 15.37 -8.35
N VAL A 65 1.79 14.44 -8.75
CA VAL A 65 2.52 14.46 -10.04
C VAL A 65 2.09 13.33 -10.98
N SER A 66 1.49 12.27 -10.46
CA SER A 66 0.74 11.30 -11.27
C SER A 66 -0.32 10.59 -10.43
N ALA A 67 -1.38 10.12 -11.09
CA ALA A 67 -2.46 9.38 -10.44
C ALA A 67 -2.89 8.20 -11.30
N ALA A 68 -3.16 7.07 -10.66
CA ALA A 68 -3.72 5.89 -11.28
C ALA A 68 -5.00 5.43 -10.56
N VAL A 69 -5.95 4.91 -11.32
CA VAL A 69 -7.15 4.27 -10.80
C VAL A 69 -7.42 2.97 -11.54
N TYR A 70 -7.67 1.88 -10.81
CA TYR A 70 -8.31 0.67 -11.33
C TYR A 70 -9.71 0.56 -10.73
N ARG A 71 -10.75 0.57 -11.58
CA ARG A 71 -12.12 0.36 -11.13
C ARG A 71 -12.40 -1.13 -11.07
N LEU A 72 -12.85 -1.60 -9.92
CA LEU A 72 -13.16 -3.00 -9.68
C LEU A 72 -14.64 -3.20 -9.34
N THR A 73 -15.19 -4.32 -9.79
CA THR A 73 -16.52 -4.79 -9.39
C THR A 73 -16.58 -5.16 -7.91
N ALA A 74 -17.78 -5.44 -7.39
CA ALA A 74 -18.00 -5.96 -6.03
C ALA A 74 -17.15 -7.19 -5.67
N ARG A 75 -16.78 -8.01 -6.66
CA ARG A 75 -15.95 -9.22 -6.46
C ARG A 75 -14.46 -9.01 -6.75
N GLY A 76 -14.04 -7.77 -7.00
CA GLY A 76 -12.65 -7.41 -7.25
C GLY A 76 -12.16 -7.68 -8.68
N GLU A 77 -13.07 -7.87 -9.64
CA GLU A 77 -12.71 -7.98 -11.07
C GLU A 77 -12.43 -6.58 -11.65
N VAL A 78 -11.39 -6.44 -12.46
CA VAL A 78 -11.05 -5.17 -13.12
C VAL A 78 -12.08 -4.86 -14.21
N GLU A 79 -12.68 -3.67 -14.14
CA GLU A 79 -13.58 -3.14 -15.16
C GLU A 79 -12.81 -2.28 -16.16
N ASP A 80 -12.02 -1.33 -15.66
CA ASP A 80 -11.09 -0.52 -16.43
C ASP A 80 -9.99 0.08 -15.55
N HIS A 81 -9.09 0.83 -16.19
CA HIS A 81 -8.07 1.62 -15.52
C HIS A 81 -7.91 2.99 -16.17
N TRP A 82 -7.33 3.92 -15.42
CA TRP A 82 -7.00 5.27 -15.84
C TRP A 82 -5.66 5.68 -15.23
N TYR A 83 -4.86 6.42 -15.97
CA TYR A 83 -3.60 6.98 -15.49
C TYR A 83 -3.35 8.33 -16.15
N THR A 84 -2.84 9.27 -15.38
CA THR A 84 -2.41 10.57 -15.89
C THR A 84 -1.16 11.05 -15.17
N LEU A 85 -0.31 11.77 -15.91
CA LEU A 85 0.62 12.72 -15.32
C LEU A 85 -0.15 13.97 -14.90
N VAL A 86 0.38 14.69 -13.91
CA VAL A 86 -0.17 15.94 -13.43
C VAL A 86 0.97 16.95 -13.31
N ASN A 87 0.82 18.11 -13.95
CA ASN A 87 1.76 19.21 -13.77
C ASN A 87 1.53 19.82 -12.37
N PRO A 88 2.50 19.74 -11.44
CA PRO A 88 2.34 20.28 -10.09
C PRO A 88 2.58 21.81 -10.02
N GLU A 89 2.99 22.42 -11.13
CA GLU A 89 3.41 23.83 -11.27
C GLU A 89 4.57 24.22 -10.34
N ARG A 90 5.45 23.25 -10.05
CA ARG A 90 6.61 23.38 -9.15
C ARG A 90 7.60 22.25 -9.38
N ASP A 91 8.64 22.23 -8.57
CA ASP A 91 9.60 21.12 -8.51
C ASP A 91 8.87 19.76 -8.32
N PRO A 92 9.18 18.74 -9.15
CA PRO A 92 8.52 17.44 -9.14
C PRO A 92 8.84 16.59 -7.90
N GLY A 93 9.74 17.02 -7.02
CA GLY A 93 10.10 16.30 -5.80
C GLY A 93 11.12 15.19 -6.05
N PRO A 94 11.00 14.03 -5.37
CA PRO A 94 12.00 12.97 -5.41
C PRO A 94 11.95 12.20 -6.74
N THR A 95 12.43 12.82 -7.82
CA THR A 95 12.48 12.23 -9.17
C THR A 95 13.28 10.93 -9.21
N TRP A 96 14.23 10.73 -8.30
CA TRP A 96 14.97 9.48 -8.13
C TRP A 96 14.07 8.30 -7.68
N LEU A 97 12.91 8.58 -7.09
CA LEU A 97 11.95 7.59 -6.60
C LEU A 97 10.98 7.20 -7.71
N HIS A 98 10.19 8.16 -8.21
CA HIS A 98 9.11 7.91 -9.17
C HIS A 98 9.49 8.14 -10.64
N GLY A 99 10.69 8.65 -10.91
CA GLY A 99 11.22 8.82 -12.28
C GLY A 99 10.60 9.94 -13.11
N LEU A 100 9.74 10.78 -12.54
CA LEU A 100 9.03 11.85 -13.29
C LEU A 100 9.83 13.15 -13.20
N THR A 101 10.38 13.60 -14.32
CA THR A 101 11.18 14.84 -14.38
C THR A 101 10.31 16.07 -14.63
N ALA A 102 10.86 17.26 -14.40
CA ALA A 102 10.16 18.52 -14.68
C ALA A 102 9.78 18.63 -16.17
N GLU A 103 10.63 18.16 -17.07
CA GLU A 103 10.38 18.15 -18.52
C GLU A 103 9.21 17.24 -18.89
N MET A 104 9.08 16.07 -18.25
CA MET A 104 7.95 15.15 -18.48
C MET A 104 6.61 15.74 -18.03
N LEU A 105 6.64 16.58 -16.98
CA LEU A 105 5.44 17.15 -16.38
C LEU A 105 5.06 18.51 -16.94
N ALA A 106 5.94 19.18 -17.69
CA ALA A 106 5.72 20.55 -18.17
C ALA A 106 4.44 20.68 -19.03
N ASP A 107 4.20 19.72 -19.91
CA ASP A 107 3.03 19.69 -20.81
C ASP A 107 1.88 18.80 -20.27
N ALA A 108 2.02 18.25 -19.06
CA ALA A 108 0.95 17.49 -18.42
C ALA A 108 -0.19 18.42 -17.97
N PRO A 109 -1.44 17.93 -17.88
CA PRO A 109 -2.54 18.74 -17.37
C PRO A 109 -2.32 19.10 -15.89
N VAL A 110 -2.79 20.27 -15.47
CA VAL A 110 -2.84 20.60 -14.04
C VAL A 110 -3.98 19.85 -13.36
N PHE A 111 -3.92 19.71 -12.03
CA PHE A 111 -4.93 18.92 -11.30
C PHE A 111 -6.38 19.36 -11.58
N ALA A 112 -6.62 20.68 -11.69
CA ALA A 112 -7.95 21.23 -11.94
C ALA A 112 -8.59 20.71 -13.25
N GLU A 113 -7.78 20.40 -14.26
CA GLU A 113 -8.24 19.89 -15.56
C GLU A 113 -8.63 18.41 -15.47
N VAL A 114 -7.91 17.62 -14.66
CA VAL A 114 -8.18 16.18 -14.48
C VAL A 114 -9.19 15.88 -13.35
N ALA A 115 -9.49 16.84 -12.48
CA ALA A 115 -10.34 16.66 -11.31
C ALA A 115 -11.74 16.11 -11.66
N GLY A 116 -12.32 16.51 -12.79
CA GLY A 116 -13.62 16.01 -13.24
C GLY A 116 -13.60 14.53 -13.62
N GLU A 117 -12.61 14.10 -14.41
CA GLU A 117 -12.46 12.70 -14.78
C GLU A 117 -12.11 11.85 -13.56
N PHE A 118 -11.17 12.30 -12.73
CA PHE A 118 -10.78 11.58 -11.52
C PHE A 118 -12.00 11.36 -10.60
N ALA A 119 -12.87 12.37 -10.45
CA ALA A 119 -14.09 12.25 -9.67
C ALA A 119 -15.02 11.18 -10.23
N ALA A 120 -15.20 11.14 -11.55
CA ALA A 120 -16.02 10.13 -12.22
C ALA A 120 -15.48 8.70 -12.03
N ARG A 121 -14.16 8.53 -11.89
CA ARG A 121 -13.54 7.23 -11.61
C ARG A 121 -13.75 6.77 -10.17
N LEU A 122 -13.83 7.71 -9.23
CA LEU A 122 -13.96 7.45 -7.79
C LEU A 122 -15.41 7.33 -7.30
N ALA A 123 -16.36 7.99 -7.98
CA ALA A 123 -17.74 8.13 -7.52
C ALA A 123 -18.41 6.77 -7.26
N GLY A 124 -19.10 6.66 -6.11
CA GLY A 124 -19.88 5.49 -5.71
C GLY A 124 -19.05 4.26 -5.34
N ARG A 125 -17.73 4.41 -5.15
CA ARG A 125 -16.81 3.31 -4.88
C ARG A 125 -16.04 3.53 -3.58
N VAL A 126 -15.63 2.43 -2.96
CA VAL A 126 -14.66 2.47 -1.86
C VAL A 126 -13.26 2.68 -2.45
N LEU A 127 -12.56 3.72 -1.99
CA LEU A 127 -11.16 3.94 -2.35
C LEU A 127 -10.28 2.87 -1.68
N VAL A 128 -9.49 2.15 -2.45
CA VAL A 128 -8.56 1.14 -1.96
C VAL A 128 -7.14 1.59 -2.26
N ALA A 129 -6.27 1.58 -1.25
CA ALA A 129 -4.87 1.94 -1.42
C ALA A 129 -4.00 1.14 -0.43
N HIS A 130 -2.71 0.96 -0.76
CA HIS A 130 -1.83 0.17 0.09
C HIS A 130 -1.49 0.88 1.40
N ASN A 131 -1.43 2.22 1.37
CA ASN A 131 -1.43 3.08 2.55
C ASN A 131 -2.49 4.18 2.40
N ALA A 132 -3.76 3.78 2.46
CA ALA A 132 -4.87 4.64 2.05
C ALA A 132 -5.02 5.97 2.79
N VAL A 133 -4.33 6.20 3.93
CA VAL A 133 -4.30 7.53 4.56
C VAL A 133 -3.54 8.53 3.68
N PHE A 134 -2.40 8.13 3.14
CA PHE A 134 -1.56 9.00 2.32
C PHE A 134 -2.29 9.40 1.04
N ASP A 135 -2.69 8.41 0.24
CA ASP A 135 -3.36 8.63 -1.04
C ASP A 135 -4.62 9.48 -0.88
N TRP A 136 -5.46 9.16 0.12
CA TRP A 136 -6.65 9.95 0.44
C TRP A 136 -6.30 11.39 0.80
N THR A 137 -5.27 11.62 1.62
CA THR A 137 -4.89 12.97 2.07
C THR A 137 -4.44 13.82 0.89
N MET A 138 -3.64 13.27 -0.02
CA MET A 138 -3.17 13.97 -1.22
C MET A 138 -4.33 14.30 -2.16
N ILE A 139 -5.21 13.34 -2.41
CA ILE A 139 -6.41 13.54 -3.21
C ILE A 139 -7.29 14.63 -2.60
N ALA A 140 -7.63 14.51 -1.31
CA ALA A 140 -8.48 15.49 -0.63
C ALA A 140 -7.88 16.91 -0.65
N ARG A 141 -6.56 17.05 -0.51
CA ARG A 141 -5.86 18.34 -0.61
C ARG A 141 -5.96 18.93 -2.02
N GLU A 142 -5.73 18.14 -3.06
CA GLU A 142 -5.84 18.63 -4.44
C GLU A 142 -7.28 19.04 -4.80
N TYR A 143 -8.28 18.26 -4.37
CA TYR A 143 -9.69 18.65 -4.53
C TYR A 143 -10.01 19.94 -3.77
N ALA A 144 -9.52 20.10 -2.53
CA ALA A 144 -9.72 21.32 -1.77
C ALA A 144 -9.10 22.55 -2.46
N ARG A 145 -7.88 22.41 -3.02
CA ARG A 145 -7.22 23.46 -3.83
C ARG A 145 -8.03 23.82 -5.08
N ALA A 146 -8.69 22.84 -5.69
CA ALA A 146 -9.59 23.06 -6.82
C ALA A 146 -11.00 23.53 -6.40
N SER A 147 -11.22 23.88 -5.12
CA SER A 147 -12.51 24.25 -4.55
C SER A 147 -13.62 23.21 -4.80
N ARG A 148 -13.24 21.93 -4.73
CA ARG A 148 -14.10 20.77 -4.93
C ARG A 148 -13.95 19.79 -3.76
N THR A 149 -14.81 18.78 -3.72
CA THR A 149 -14.70 17.67 -2.78
C THR A 149 -14.61 16.37 -3.58
N ALA A 150 -13.66 15.50 -3.22
CA ALA A 150 -13.55 14.18 -3.84
C ALA A 150 -14.80 13.35 -3.49
N PRO A 151 -15.43 12.64 -4.45
CA PRO A 151 -16.65 11.87 -4.22
C PRO A 151 -16.36 10.51 -3.58
N VAL A 152 -15.63 10.50 -2.46
CA VAL A 152 -15.22 9.29 -1.73
C VAL A 152 -15.70 9.40 -0.29
N GLU A 153 -16.58 8.49 0.11
CA GLU A 153 -17.11 8.44 1.48
C GLU A 153 -16.30 7.51 2.39
N GLN A 154 -15.74 6.45 1.81
CA GLN A 154 -15.04 5.40 2.53
C GLN A 154 -13.78 4.95 1.79
N ARG A 155 -12.79 4.55 2.57
CA ARG A 155 -11.53 3.98 2.09
C ARG A 155 -11.19 2.68 2.82
N LEU A 156 -10.42 1.84 2.16
CA LEU A 156 -9.86 0.59 2.69
C LEU A 156 -8.34 0.62 2.49
N CYS A 157 -7.61 0.33 3.57
CA CYS A 157 -6.16 0.18 3.54
C CYS A 157 -5.79 -1.31 3.46
N THR A 158 -5.06 -1.75 2.45
CA THR A 158 -4.74 -3.18 2.32
C THR A 158 -3.76 -3.69 3.36
N ILE A 159 -2.98 -2.80 4.01
CA ILE A 159 -2.19 -3.16 5.20
C ILE A 159 -3.12 -3.59 6.34
N LEU A 160 -4.19 -2.82 6.60
CA LEU A 160 -5.18 -3.18 7.62
C LEU A 160 -5.90 -4.48 7.28
N LEU A 161 -6.25 -4.67 6.00
CA LEU A 161 -6.87 -5.91 5.54
C LEU A 161 -5.94 -7.11 5.71
N ALA A 162 -4.67 -6.99 5.33
CA ALA A 162 -3.67 -8.04 5.48
C ALA A 162 -3.46 -8.43 6.97
N LYS A 163 -3.44 -7.44 7.87
CA LYS A 163 -3.40 -7.67 9.32
C LYS A 163 -4.65 -8.38 9.83
N ALA A 164 -5.84 -7.93 9.42
CA ALA A 164 -7.10 -8.56 9.81
C ALA A 164 -7.20 -10.02 9.32
N LEU A 165 -6.64 -10.31 8.15
CA LEU A 165 -6.54 -11.65 7.57
C LEU A 165 -5.46 -12.54 8.21
N GLY A 166 -4.59 -11.97 9.06
CA GLY A 166 -3.45 -12.66 9.65
C GLY A 166 -2.46 -13.17 8.60
N LEU A 167 -2.23 -12.41 7.52
CA LEU A 167 -1.29 -12.82 6.48
C LEU A 167 0.16 -12.81 7.02
N PRO A 168 0.96 -13.87 6.79
CA PRO A 168 2.33 -13.98 7.28
C PRO A 168 3.31 -13.20 6.38
N LEU A 169 3.13 -11.89 6.26
CA LEU A 169 3.99 -11.04 5.45
C LEU A 169 5.29 -10.71 6.21
N PRO A 170 6.46 -10.73 5.55
CA PRO A 170 7.74 -10.41 6.20
C PRO A 170 7.83 -8.94 6.63
N ASN A 171 7.17 -8.07 5.87
CA ASN A 171 6.90 -6.66 6.19
C ASN A 171 5.58 -6.29 5.50
N HIS A 172 4.85 -5.30 6.03
CA HIS A 172 3.60 -4.86 5.43
C HIS A 172 3.77 -3.90 4.24
N LYS A 173 4.77 -4.13 3.38
CA LYS A 173 4.95 -3.37 2.13
C LYS A 173 4.16 -4.00 0.97
N LEU A 174 4.00 -3.23 -0.12
CA LEU A 174 3.24 -3.66 -1.29
C LEU A 174 3.89 -4.87 -1.95
N GLU A 175 5.22 -4.87 -2.05
CA GLU A 175 6.00 -5.94 -2.66
C GLU A 175 5.81 -7.26 -1.91
N SER A 176 5.76 -7.20 -0.57
CA SER A 176 5.52 -8.37 0.27
C SER A 176 4.10 -8.92 0.11
N LEU A 177 3.10 -8.04 0.03
CA LEU A 177 1.71 -8.44 -0.23
C LEU A 177 1.58 -9.05 -1.63
N ALA A 178 2.19 -8.44 -2.63
CA ALA A 178 2.19 -8.91 -4.02
C ALA A 178 2.86 -10.29 -4.13
N ALA A 179 4.05 -10.44 -3.55
CA ALA A 179 4.78 -11.70 -3.52
C ALA A 179 3.98 -12.83 -2.85
N TYR A 180 3.26 -12.54 -1.76
CA TYR A 180 2.39 -13.52 -1.09
C TYR A 180 1.31 -14.09 -2.01
N PHE A 181 0.79 -13.27 -2.93
CA PHE A 181 -0.22 -13.69 -3.91
C PHE A 181 0.36 -14.05 -5.29
N GLY A 182 1.68 -14.07 -5.45
CA GLY A 182 2.34 -14.38 -6.72
C GLY A 182 2.17 -13.30 -7.79
N VAL A 183 1.93 -12.05 -7.37
CA VAL A 183 1.80 -10.89 -8.27
C VAL A 183 3.18 -10.28 -8.50
N GLU A 184 3.58 -10.16 -9.77
CA GLU A 184 4.84 -9.53 -10.16
C GLU A 184 4.68 -8.02 -10.31
N GLN A 185 5.55 -7.25 -9.64
CA GLN A 185 5.69 -5.80 -9.85
C GLN A 185 6.86 -5.54 -10.80
N ARG A 186 6.64 -4.68 -11.80
CA ARG A 186 7.59 -4.41 -12.89
C ARG A 186 8.28 -3.07 -12.71
N ARG A 187 7.58 -2.08 -12.17
CA ARG A 187 8.02 -0.69 -11.99
C ARG A 187 7.52 -0.18 -10.64
N ALA A 188 8.27 -0.47 -9.58
CA ALA A 188 8.00 0.12 -8.27
C ALA A 188 8.03 1.65 -8.35
N HIS A 189 7.14 2.32 -7.60
CA HIS A 189 7.01 3.79 -7.59
C HIS A 189 6.55 4.37 -8.93
N HIS A 190 5.78 3.60 -9.68
CA HIS A 190 5.04 4.07 -10.84
C HIS A 190 3.56 3.83 -10.59
N ALA A 191 2.79 4.90 -10.34
CA ALA A 191 1.39 4.81 -9.89
C ALA A 191 0.53 3.79 -10.66
N LEU A 192 0.65 3.71 -12.00
CA LEU A 192 -0.12 2.72 -12.78
C LEU A 192 0.25 1.26 -12.45
N ASP A 193 1.54 0.95 -12.27
CA ASP A 193 1.96 -0.42 -11.96
C ASP A 193 1.69 -0.76 -10.49
N ASP A 194 1.88 0.20 -9.58
CA ASP A 194 1.57 0.03 -8.16
C ASP A 194 0.07 -0.20 -7.95
N ALA A 195 -0.80 0.58 -8.62
CA ALA A 195 -2.25 0.38 -8.59
C ALA A 195 -2.67 -0.96 -9.24
N ARG A 196 -2.00 -1.39 -10.33
CA ARG A 196 -2.23 -2.71 -10.95
C ARG A 196 -1.91 -3.84 -9.98
N VAL A 197 -0.70 -3.83 -9.43
CA VAL A 197 -0.21 -4.83 -8.49
C VAL A 197 -1.12 -4.90 -7.27
N LEU A 198 -1.53 -3.74 -6.76
CA LEU A 198 -2.46 -3.66 -5.66
C LEU A 198 -3.84 -4.24 -6.03
N ALA A 199 -4.38 -3.95 -7.22
CA ALA A 199 -5.66 -4.52 -7.66
C ALA A 199 -5.60 -6.05 -7.78
N GLU A 200 -4.53 -6.57 -8.37
CA GLU A 200 -4.27 -8.01 -8.51
C GLU A 200 -4.11 -8.71 -7.15
N ALA A 201 -3.46 -8.07 -6.18
CA ALA A 201 -3.30 -8.60 -4.81
C ALA A 201 -4.54 -8.37 -3.92
N PHE A 202 -5.34 -7.34 -4.20
CA PHE A 202 -6.56 -7.01 -3.46
C PHE A 202 -7.67 -8.02 -3.72
N ARG A 203 -7.85 -8.49 -4.96
CA ARG A 203 -8.87 -9.49 -5.30
C ARG A 203 -8.77 -10.76 -4.43
N PRO A 204 -7.64 -11.50 -4.36
CA PRO A 204 -7.55 -12.69 -3.51
C PRO A 204 -7.63 -12.35 -2.00
N SER A 205 -7.17 -11.16 -1.57
CA SER A 205 -7.38 -10.66 -0.21
C SER A 205 -8.87 -10.52 0.14
N LEU A 206 -9.64 -9.89 -0.76
CA LEU A 206 -11.07 -9.68 -0.63
C LEU A 206 -11.83 -11.00 -0.58
N HIS A 207 -11.51 -11.94 -1.47
CA HIS A 207 -12.09 -13.29 -1.48
C HIS A 207 -11.75 -14.10 -0.22
N ARG A 208 -10.53 -13.92 0.33
CA ARG A 208 -10.17 -14.55 1.61
C ARG A 208 -10.98 -13.95 2.76
N ALA A 209 -11.17 -12.63 2.78
CA ALA A 209 -12.00 -11.96 3.78
C ALA A 209 -13.46 -12.43 3.72
N ALA A 210 -14.03 -12.53 2.52
CA ALA A 210 -15.37 -13.03 2.29
C ALA A 210 -15.54 -14.48 2.80
N ARG A 211 -14.61 -15.38 2.45
CA ARG A 211 -14.62 -16.78 2.94
C ARG A 211 -14.53 -16.89 4.45
N GLN A 212 -13.78 -15.99 5.09
CA GLN A 212 -13.64 -15.92 6.55
C GLN A 212 -14.76 -15.12 7.23
N ARG A 213 -15.72 -14.56 6.45
CA ARG A 213 -16.78 -13.66 6.92
C ARG A 213 -16.24 -12.48 7.74
N LEU A 214 -15.07 -11.97 7.37
CA LEU A 214 -14.48 -10.82 8.03
C LEU A 214 -15.17 -9.54 7.58
N PRO A 215 -15.53 -8.63 8.51
CA PRO A 215 -15.90 -7.29 8.12
C PRO A 215 -14.69 -6.58 7.49
N LEU A 216 -14.89 -5.88 6.37
CA LEU A 216 -13.83 -5.10 5.76
C LEU A 216 -13.47 -3.90 6.65
N PRO A 217 -12.17 -3.55 6.79
CA PRO A 217 -11.72 -2.43 7.61
C PRO A 217 -11.95 -1.09 6.89
N LEU A 218 -13.22 -0.73 6.68
CA LEU A 218 -13.63 0.50 6.02
C LEU A 218 -13.49 1.68 6.97
N LEU A 219 -12.83 2.75 6.50
CA LEU A 219 -12.62 4.00 7.22
C LEU A 219 -13.30 5.14 6.48
N VAL A 220 -13.98 6.03 7.21
CA VAL A 220 -14.64 7.20 6.63
C VAL A 220 -13.60 8.20 6.12
N CYS A 221 -13.81 8.68 4.90
CA CYS A 221 -13.09 9.79 4.30
C CYS A 221 -13.71 11.11 4.78
N ARG A 222 -12.97 11.86 5.60
CA ARG A 222 -13.41 13.18 6.07
C ARG A 222 -12.86 14.27 5.14
N PRO A 223 -13.65 15.30 4.81
CA PRO A 223 -13.13 16.49 4.13
C PRO A 223 -12.03 17.14 4.97
N ILE A 224 -10.98 17.64 4.30
CA ILE A 224 -9.93 18.44 4.95
C ILE A 224 -10.47 19.87 5.05
N THR A 225 -10.81 20.32 6.26
CA THR A 225 -11.41 21.64 6.53
C THR A 225 -10.38 22.78 6.58
N GLU A 226 -9.09 22.49 6.48
CA GLU A 226 -8.01 23.49 6.60
C GLU A 226 -7.92 24.47 5.43
N TRP A 227 -8.58 24.17 4.29
CA TRP A 227 -8.53 24.99 3.07
C TRP A 227 -9.92 25.40 2.53
N SER A 228 -10.98 25.21 3.30
CA SER A 228 -12.34 25.62 2.91
C SER A 228 -12.86 26.72 3.82
N ASP A 229 -13.38 27.81 3.25
CA ASP A 229 -14.14 28.86 3.96
C ASP A 229 -15.53 28.37 4.44
N ALA A 230 -15.85 27.09 4.26
CA ALA A 230 -17.12 26.50 4.68
C ALA A 230 -17.06 26.03 6.14
N PRO A 231 -18.06 26.35 6.98
CA PRO A 231 -18.10 25.86 8.35
C PRO A 231 -18.19 24.33 8.38
N PRO A 232 -17.53 23.65 9.34
CA PRO A 232 -17.51 22.20 9.41
C PRO A 232 -18.93 21.66 9.63
N SER A 233 -19.47 20.95 8.64
CA SER A 233 -20.71 20.20 8.79
C SER A 233 -20.43 18.83 9.41
N GLY A 234 -20.81 18.65 10.68
CA GLY A 234 -21.04 17.31 11.26
C GLY A 234 -19.93 16.80 12.19
N GLY A 235 -20.22 16.84 13.49
CA GLY A 235 -19.46 16.14 14.53
C GLY A 235 -19.64 14.62 14.45
N GLY A 236 -18.85 13.96 13.59
CA GLY A 236 -18.74 12.51 13.56
C GLY A 236 -17.73 12.03 14.61
N ARG A 237 -18.18 11.27 15.61
CA ARG A 237 -17.31 10.56 16.55
C ARG A 237 -16.38 9.61 15.79
N THR A 238 -15.09 9.67 16.06
CA THR A 238 -14.16 8.61 15.63
C THR A 238 -14.58 7.30 16.32
N ALA A 239 -14.74 6.23 15.55
CA ALA A 239 -14.96 4.91 16.12
C ALA A 239 -13.70 4.52 16.90
N ARG A 240 -13.73 4.73 18.23
CA ARG A 240 -12.76 4.17 19.17
C ARG A 240 -12.91 2.65 19.12
N TRP A 241 -11.98 1.96 18.48
CA TRP A 241 -11.73 0.56 18.78
C TRP A 241 -11.10 0.51 20.17
N GLY A 242 -11.97 0.49 21.18
CA GLY A 242 -11.60 0.37 22.57
C GLY A 242 -11.16 -1.06 22.88
N GLY A 243 -9.86 -1.24 23.03
CA GLY A 243 -9.27 -2.33 23.79
C GLY A 243 -7.99 -1.81 24.42
N TRP A 244 -8.00 -1.52 25.73
CA TRP A 244 -6.78 -1.34 26.50
C TRP A 244 -5.94 -2.62 26.35
N ARG A 245 -4.94 -2.60 25.46
CA ARG A 245 -3.96 -3.68 25.30
C ARG A 245 -2.60 -3.21 25.84
N GLN A 246 -1.92 -4.14 26.50
CA GLN A 246 -0.61 -3.93 27.12
C GLN A 246 0.44 -3.58 26.05
N PRO A 247 1.30 -2.56 26.27
CA PRO A 247 2.37 -2.25 25.33
C PRO A 247 3.33 -3.43 25.21
N LYS A 248 3.46 -4.00 24.00
CA LYS A 248 4.46 -5.05 23.73
C LYS A 248 5.86 -4.47 23.89
N ARG A 249 6.72 -5.14 24.66
CA ARG A 249 8.17 -4.82 24.67
C ARG A 249 8.75 -5.22 23.32
N ARG A 250 9.12 -4.23 22.50
CA ARG A 250 9.76 -4.45 21.20
C ARG A 250 11.24 -4.84 21.38
N PRO A 251 11.78 -5.75 20.56
CA PRO A 251 13.21 -6.02 20.50
C PRO A 251 14.03 -4.75 20.22
N ALA A 252 15.30 -4.74 20.62
CA ALA A 252 16.20 -3.65 20.27
C ALA A 252 16.42 -3.61 18.74
N CYS A 253 16.40 -2.41 18.17
CA CYS A 253 16.74 -2.20 16.76
C CYS A 253 18.20 -2.64 16.53
N PRO A 254 18.48 -3.56 15.59
CA PRO A 254 19.82 -4.11 15.38
C PRO A 254 20.76 -3.14 14.64
N TYR A 255 20.20 -2.09 14.01
CA TYR A 255 20.95 -1.14 13.19
C TYR A 255 21.39 0.09 14.01
N PRO A 256 22.61 0.61 13.78
CA PRO A 256 23.07 1.86 14.39
C PRO A 256 22.27 3.05 13.88
N ASN A 257 22.16 4.11 14.68
CA ASN A 257 21.43 5.31 14.27
C ASN A 257 22.27 6.16 13.29
N PRO A 258 21.82 6.35 12.03
CA PRO A 258 22.57 7.09 11.02
C PRO A 258 22.51 8.61 11.18
N GLY A 259 21.72 9.14 12.12
CA GLY A 259 21.61 10.58 12.38
C GLY A 259 20.21 11.13 12.15
N ARG A 260 20.11 12.43 11.85
CA ARG A 260 18.83 13.12 11.65
C ARG A 260 18.26 12.85 10.27
N PHE A 261 16.93 12.85 10.17
CA PHE A 261 16.25 12.83 8.88
C PHE A 261 16.49 14.15 8.13
N GLU A 262 16.73 14.05 6.82
CA GLU A 262 16.89 15.19 5.92
C GLU A 262 15.62 15.34 5.06
N ALA A 263 15.08 16.55 4.97
CA ALA A 263 13.87 16.81 4.19
C ALA A 263 14.10 16.47 2.70
N GLY A 264 13.15 15.75 2.10
CA GLY A 264 13.26 15.22 0.73
C GLY A 264 14.12 13.95 0.59
N GLY A 265 14.76 13.50 1.68
CA GLY A 265 15.52 12.25 1.72
C GLY A 265 14.69 11.03 2.08
N ARG A 266 15.37 9.88 2.15
CA ARG A 266 14.79 8.59 2.57
C ARG A 266 14.92 8.39 4.07
N LEU A 267 13.99 7.63 4.65
CA LEU A 267 14.25 6.98 5.93
C LEU A 267 15.36 5.93 5.76
N ARG A 268 16.20 5.77 6.78
CA ARG A 268 17.25 4.75 6.83
C ARG A 268 17.06 3.85 8.04
N GLN A 269 17.31 2.55 7.87
CA GLN A 269 17.30 1.61 8.98
C GLN A 269 18.20 2.10 10.12
N GLY A 270 17.73 1.93 11.36
CA GLY A 270 18.40 2.43 12.56
C GLY A 270 18.01 3.84 12.99
N MET A 271 17.36 4.63 12.12
CA MET A 271 16.83 5.95 12.52
C MET A 271 15.89 5.80 13.72
N ARG A 272 16.02 6.74 14.66
CA ARG A 272 15.27 6.73 15.92
C ARG A 272 14.07 7.67 15.82
N VAL A 273 12.87 7.10 15.79
CA VAL A 273 11.62 7.82 15.53
C VAL A 273 10.80 7.91 16.81
N ALA A 274 10.36 9.12 17.14
CA ALA A 274 9.40 9.35 18.22
C ALA A 274 8.05 9.80 17.66
N PHE A 275 7.02 9.64 18.46
CA PHE A 275 5.63 9.79 18.08
C PHE A 275 4.90 10.70 19.09
N SER A 276 4.19 11.73 18.65
CA SER A 276 3.40 12.64 19.52
C SER A 276 1.96 12.81 19.02
N GLY A 277 1.07 13.24 19.92
CA GLY A 277 -0.34 13.55 19.64
C GLY A 277 -1.26 12.33 19.45
N ASP A 278 -2.53 12.63 19.20
CA ASP A 278 -3.52 11.67 18.72
C ASP A 278 -3.30 11.46 17.23
N THR A 279 -3.25 10.20 16.82
CA THR A 279 -2.97 9.83 15.44
C THR A 279 -4.22 9.47 14.66
N SER A 280 -4.20 9.80 13.38
CA SER A 280 -5.26 9.46 12.41
C SER A 280 -5.30 7.95 12.10
N VAL A 281 -4.14 7.29 12.28
CA VAL A 281 -3.93 5.84 12.25
C VAL A 281 -3.78 5.35 13.68
N ASP A 282 -4.07 4.08 13.98
CA ASP A 282 -3.75 3.51 15.29
C ASP A 282 -2.24 3.65 15.60
N ARG A 283 -1.89 4.15 16.80
CA ARG A 283 -0.49 4.35 17.23
C ARG A 283 0.32 3.05 17.15
N GLU A 284 -0.26 1.92 17.55
CA GLU A 284 0.41 0.62 17.52
C GLU A 284 0.72 0.22 16.08
N LEU A 285 -0.19 0.49 15.13
CA LEU A 285 0.05 0.24 13.71
C LEU A 285 1.23 1.04 13.18
N LEU A 286 1.30 2.34 13.49
CA LEU A 286 2.39 3.22 13.06
C LEU A 286 3.74 2.76 13.62
N GLU A 287 3.76 2.39 14.90
CA GLU A 287 4.97 1.90 15.54
C GLU A 287 5.39 0.51 15.01
N ASP A 288 4.44 -0.38 14.70
CA ASP A 288 4.69 -1.68 14.07
C ASP A 288 5.30 -1.51 12.68
N GLN A 289 4.72 -0.66 11.85
CA GLN A 289 5.25 -0.38 10.51
C GLN A 289 6.67 0.22 10.61
N ALA A 290 6.92 1.13 11.56
CA ALA A 290 8.25 1.68 11.79
C ALA A 290 9.26 0.60 12.22
N PHE A 291 8.86 -0.28 13.14
CA PHE A 291 9.71 -1.37 13.62
C PHE A 291 10.02 -2.39 12.51
N GLU A 292 9.02 -2.82 11.76
CA GLU A 292 9.17 -3.75 10.63
C GLU A 292 10.04 -3.18 9.51
N ALA A 293 10.01 -1.86 9.32
CA ALA A 293 10.88 -1.16 8.39
C ALA A 293 12.34 -1.01 8.90
N GLY A 294 12.65 -1.53 10.10
CA GLY A 294 13.99 -1.49 10.69
C GLY A 294 14.32 -0.17 11.39
N LEU A 295 13.32 0.60 11.81
CA LEU A 295 13.50 1.84 12.58
C LEU A 295 13.42 1.59 14.09
N HIS A 296 14.03 2.47 14.88
CA HIS A 296 13.96 2.41 16.34
C HIS A 296 12.83 3.30 16.86
N VAL A 297 11.74 2.68 17.31
CA VAL A 297 10.63 3.39 17.98
C VAL A 297 11.05 3.86 19.38
N ALA A 298 11.05 5.17 19.59
CA ALA A 298 11.44 5.82 20.83
C ALA A 298 10.23 6.38 21.59
N SER A 299 10.20 6.16 22.91
CA SER A 299 9.17 6.70 23.80
C SER A 299 9.33 8.21 24.09
N SER A 300 10.51 8.77 23.83
CA SER A 300 10.87 10.16 24.11
C SER A 300 11.75 10.78 23.03
N VAL A 301 11.80 12.12 23.00
CA VAL A 301 12.66 12.91 22.11
C VAL A 301 13.97 13.25 22.82
N SER A 302 15.11 12.91 22.20
CA SER A 302 16.46 13.19 22.69
C SER A 302 17.36 13.69 21.56
N ARG A 303 18.63 14.00 21.85
CA ARG A 303 19.61 14.41 20.83
C ARG A 303 19.86 13.33 19.77
N LEU A 304 19.53 12.08 20.08
CA LEU A 304 19.64 10.95 19.17
C LEU A 304 18.35 10.70 18.40
N THR A 305 17.27 11.45 18.64
CA THR A 305 16.04 11.28 17.87
C THR A 305 16.24 11.83 16.46
N SER A 306 16.07 10.95 15.48
CA SER A 306 16.22 11.26 14.05
C SER A 306 15.02 12.05 13.51
N LEU A 307 13.83 11.72 14.00
CA LEU A 307 12.55 12.25 13.50
C LEU A 307 11.47 12.21 14.59
N LEU A 308 10.63 13.25 14.67
CA LEU A 308 9.37 13.24 15.41
C LEU A 308 8.19 13.17 14.42
N VAL A 309 7.24 12.27 14.67
CA VAL A 309 6.01 12.13 13.87
C VAL A 309 4.81 12.66 14.64
N THR A 310 4.11 13.64 14.08
CA THR A 310 2.88 14.25 14.64
C THR A 310 2.10 15.02 13.56
N ASN A 311 0.78 14.88 13.55
CA ASN A 311 -0.10 15.71 12.71
C ASN A 311 -0.30 17.13 13.27
N TYR A 312 0.15 17.39 14.50
CA TYR A 312 0.02 18.69 15.16
C TYR A 312 1.41 19.23 15.53
N PRO A 313 2.18 19.73 14.54
CA PRO A 313 3.51 20.27 14.79
C PRO A 313 3.47 21.52 15.69
N GLU A 314 2.34 22.23 15.72
CA GLU A 314 2.13 23.42 16.56
C GLU A 314 1.64 23.11 17.98
N ALA A 315 1.28 21.86 18.28
CA ALA A 315 0.78 21.50 19.60
C ALA A 315 1.86 21.65 20.69
N ALA A 316 1.51 22.25 21.82
CA ALA A 316 2.39 22.41 22.99
C ALA A 316 2.59 21.10 23.79
N THR A 317 2.79 19.97 23.11
CA THR A 317 3.10 18.69 23.76
C THR A 317 4.58 18.65 24.17
N GLY A 318 4.91 17.98 25.28
CA GLY A 318 6.30 17.90 25.75
C GLY A 318 7.28 17.35 24.69
N LYS A 319 6.84 16.43 23.83
CA LYS A 319 7.65 15.90 22.72
C LYS A 319 7.87 16.91 21.60
N VAL A 320 6.85 17.70 21.24
CA VAL A 320 6.96 18.75 20.21
C VAL A 320 7.85 19.89 20.69
N THR A 321 7.64 20.39 21.91
CA THR A 321 8.50 21.40 22.53
C THR A 321 9.95 20.93 22.54
N ARG A 322 10.19 19.69 22.97
CA ARG A 322 11.53 19.11 23.00
C ARG A 322 12.16 18.92 21.62
N ALA A 323 11.36 18.53 20.62
CA ALA A 323 11.85 18.42 19.24
C ALA A 323 12.31 19.77 18.71
N ARG A 324 11.55 20.85 18.94
CA ARG A 324 11.91 22.21 18.55
C ARG A 324 13.20 22.70 19.22
N GLU A 325 13.31 22.54 20.54
CA GLU A 325 14.53 22.89 21.28
C GLU A 325 15.78 22.18 20.75
N LEU A 326 15.62 20.94 20.32
CA LEU A 326 16.72 20.11 19.83
C LEU A 326 16.95 20.21 18.32
N GLY A 327 16.14 20.99 17.59
CA GLY A 327 16.17 21.01 16.12
C GLY A 327 15.90 19.63 15.50
N THR A 328 15.03 18.83 16.13
CA THR A 328 14.63 17.52 15.59
C THR A 328 13.58 17.74 14.50
N PRO A 329 13.78 17.21 13.29
CA PRO A 329 12.80 17.29 12.21
C PRO A 329 11.43 16.75 12.66
N ILE A 330 10.36 17.40 12.21
CA ILE A 330 8.98 17.02 12.49
C ILE A 330 8.31 16.67 11.16
N LEU A 331 7.59 15.55 11.12
CA LEU A 331 6.87 15.06 9.95
C LEU A 331 5.45 14.66 10.35
N ASP A 332 4.48 14.86 9.46
CA ASP A 332 3.12 14.36 9.68
C ASP A 332 3.04 12.84 9.46
N GLU A 333 1.94 12.22 9.88
CA GLU A 333 1.76 10.76 9.79
C GLU A 333 1.62 10.25 8.36
N ALA A 334 0.92 11.00 7.51
CA ALA A 334 0.71 10.63 6.12
C ALA A 334 2.07 10.57 5.40
N ALA A 335 2.90 11.57 5.63
CA ALA A 335 4.25 11.64 5.16
C ALA A 335 5.14 10.53 5.71
N PHE A 336 5.12 10.33 7.03
CA PHE A 336 5.92 9.29 7.64
C PHE A 336 5.59 7.90 7.07
N THR A 337 4.30 7.57 6.96
CA THR A 337 3.86 6.27 6.43
C THR A 337 4.17 6.09 4.95
N GLN A 338 4.22 7.16 4.15
CA GLN A 338 4.68 7.08 2.77
C GLN A 338 6.18 6.75 2.69
N LEU A 339 7.02 7.38 3.52
CA LEU A 339 8.45 7.08 3.57
C LEU A 339 8.75 5.65 4.04
N LEU A 340 7.86 5.03 4.81
CA LEU A 340 8.02 3.62 5.22
C LEU A 340 7.97 2.64 4.04
N ARG A 341 7.37 3.01 2.90
CA ARG A 341 7.37 2.19 1.69
C ARG A 341 8.81 1.92 1.21
N ASP A 342 9.69 2.93 1.30
CA ASP A 342 11.04 2.88 0.72
C ASP A 342 12.18 3.22 1.71
N VAL A 343 12.19 2.57 2.88
CA VAL A 343 13.29 2.71 3.85
C VAL A 343 14.59 2.11 3.29
N ALA A 344 15.63 2.94 3.20
CA ALA A 344 16.96 2.54 2.78
C ALA A 344 17.64 1.63 3.82
N PRO A 345 18.44 0.64 3.38
CA PRO A 345 19.18 -0.23 4.29
C PRO A 345 20.16 0.58 5.15
N ALA A 346 20.52 0.02 6.32
CA ALA A 346 21.55 0.62 7.15
C ALA A 346 22.88 0.64 6.40
N ASP A 347 23.67 1.71 6.57
CA ASP A 347 25.02 1.73 6.03
C ASP A 347 25.80 0.54 6.59
N PRO A 348 26.68 -0.10 5.80
CA PRO A 348 27.57 -1.13 6.31
C PRO A 348 28.44 -0.48 7.38
N GLY A 349 28.05 -0.67 8.64
CA GLY A 349 28.83 -0.20 9.77
C GLY A 349 30.23 -0.79 9.71
N PRO A 350 31.24 -0.16 10.33
CA PRO A 350 32.54 -0.80 10.50
C PRO A 350 32.26 -2.14 11.20
N ALA A 351 32.65 -3.25 10.56
CA ALA A 351 32.36 -4.60 11.02
C ALA A 351 32.56 -4.69 12.54
N GLY A 352 31.45 -4.70 13.27
CA GLY A 352 31.47 -4.91 14.70
C GLY A 352 32.04 -6.30 14.90
N ARG A 353 33.25 -6.38 15.45
CA ARG A 353 33.81 -7.65 15.95
C ARG A 353 32.79 -8.22 16.94
N GLY A 354 32.02 -9.21 16.51
CA GLY A 354 31.04 -9.90 17.35
C GLY A 354 29.62 -9.92 16.81
N ALA A 355 29.41 -10.48 15.61
CA ALA A 355 28.17 -11.17 15.29
C ALA A 355 28.55 -12.42 14.48
N ALA A 356 28.51 -13.58 15.14
CA ALA A 356 28.64 -14.85 14.46
C ALA A 356 27.50 -14.98 13.44
N ALA A 357 27.84 -15.39 12.22
CA ALA A 357 26.89 -15.71 11.18
C ALA A 357 25.86 -16.73 11.72
N ALA A 358 24.57 -16.44 11.51
CA ALA A 358 23.53 -17.43 11.74
C ALA A 358 23.79 -18.64 10.83
N PRO A 359 23.76 -19.88 11.35
CA PRO A 359 23.98 -21.06 10.52
C PRO A 359 22.81 -21.23 9.53
N PRO A 360 23.04 -21.82 8.35
CA PRO A 360 21.99 -22.04 7.38
C PRO A 360 20.93 -22.99 7.95
N VAL A 361 19.67 -22.62 7.72
CA VAL A 361 18.50 -23.46 8.01
C VAL A 361 18.64 -24.72 7.15
N ARG A 362 18.80 -25.89 7.79
CA ARG A 362 18.71 -27.17 7.10
C ARG A 362 17.26 -27.38 6.66
N GLU A 363 17.06 -27.58 5.37
CA GLU A 363 15.83 -28.16 4.83
C GLU A 363 15.54 -29.50 5.52
N VAL A 364 14.29 -29.68 5.93
CA VAL A 364 13.69 -30.97 6.28
C VAL A 364 12.39 -31.09 5.51
#